data_AF-A0A9E9C8F3-F1
#
_entry.id   AF-A0A9E9C8F3-F1
#
_cell.length_a   1.000
_cell.length_b   1.000
_cell.length_c   1.000
_cell.angle_alpha   90.00
_cell.angle_beta   90.00
_cell.angle_gamma   90.00
#
_symmetry.space_group_name_H-M   'P 1'
#
loop_
_entity.id
_entity.type
_entity.pdbx_description
1 polymer ?
#
loop_
_entity_poly.entity_id
_entity_poly.type
_entity_poly.pdbx_seq_one_letter_code
_entity_poly.pdbx_strand_id
1 'polypeptide(L)'
;MRFKLKLFLPKLRVKIAAFLAIAIAFASTLLLVDRYQVQQQYQNQEFISQINAAWLAGNYQDCINKAQQVALNSPVSQEAQMLSQFCQDAIDRATLASARALATVDQLERAIGLATSISADSAHFAAAHQDIETWSVHVWELAQRYYWSAIDQLDLAVTTANSIPERCSIYLTVRQQVQAWQRTWETNQRHWRAADIAIEINDLEQAATELAHVVKHPYWDMRILPLIERLQAKQQQYQALVMEIQRHLQQGELEVARNKTSQLPLTGALGEKRAELTAAIDRAEARKSPNMVPLETVVGVLLLFFEILIEIGARRVR
;
A
#
# COMPACT_ATOMS: atom_id res chain seq x y z
N MET A 1 -73.25 -100.56 -15.81
CA MET A 1 -71.85 -100.16 -16.11
C MET A 1 -71.42 -99.08 -15.13
N ARG A 2 -70.61 -99.43 -14.10
CA ARG A 2 -69.99 -98.46 -13.17
C ARG A 2 -68.62 -98.08 -13.72
N PHE A 3 -68.49 -96.89 -14.30
CA PHE A 3 -67.24 -96.37 -14.86
C PHE A 3 -66.20 -96.14 -13.74
N LYS A 4 -65.08 -96.88 -13.80
CA LYS A 4 -63.91 -96.70 -12.95
C LYS A 4 -63.14 -95.45 -13.37
N LEU A 5 -63.61 -94.27 -12.97
CA LEU A 5 -62.91 -92.99 -13.14
C LEU A 5 -62.08 -92.68 -11.88
N LYS A 6 -61.08 -93.51 -11.54
CA LYS A 6 -60.31 -93.35 -10.28
C LYS A 6 -58.78 -93.26 -10.41
N LEU A 7 -58.19 -93.22 -11.60
CA LEU A 7 -56.73 -93.43 -11.72
C LEU A 7 -55.87 -92.37 -12.46
N PHE A 8 -56.37 -91.15 -12.72
CA PHE A 8 -55.54 -90.11 -13.38
C PHE A 8 -55.50 -88.73 -12.68
N LEU A 9 -56.08 -88.62 -11.48
CA LEU A 9 -56.15 -87.36 -10.72
C LEU A 9 -54.88 -86.95 -9.92
N PRO A 10 -53.95 -87.83 -9.49
CA PRO A 10 -52.89 -87.40 -8.57
C PRO A 10 -51.80 -86.56 -9.26
N LYS A 11 -51.41 -86.87 -10.51
CA LYS A 11 -50.35 -86.13 -11.21
C LYS A 11 -50.78 -84.72 -11.67
N LEU A 12 -52.06 -84.51 -11.95
CA LEU A 12 -52.61 -83.19 -12.31
C LEU A 12 -52.71 -82.27 -11.09
N ARG A 13 -53.10 -82.82 -9.93
CA ARG A 13 -53.17 -82.07 -8.66
C ARG A 13 -51.82 -81.53 -8.20
N VAL A 14 -50.74 -82.30 -8.38
CA VAL A 14 -49.38 -81.85 -8.03
C VAL A 14 -48.91 -80.71 -8.94
N LYS A 15 -49.19 -80.79 -10.25
CA LYS A 15 -48.83 -79.70 -11.19
C LYS A 15 -49.63 -78.43 -10.92
N ILE A 16 -50.95 -78.53 -10.69
CA ILE A 16 -51.79 -77.37 -10.36
C ILE A 16 -51.34 -76.72 -9.04
N ALA A 17 -51.02 -77.50 -8.01
CA ALA A 17 -50.52 -76.99 -6.75
C ALA A 17 -49.16 -76.26 -6.88
N ALA A 18 -48.25 -76.78 -7.71
CA ALA A 18 -46.97 -76.13 -7.99
C ALA A 18 -47.14 -74.78 -8.72
N PHE A 19 -48.04 -74.71 -9.72
CA PHE A 19 -48.35 -73.44 -10.40
C PHE A 19 -49.01 -72.42 -9.46
N LEU A 20 -49.92 -72.86 -8.59
CA LEU A 20 -50.55 -72.00 -7.58
C LEU A 20 -49.53 -71.46 -6.58
N ALA A 21 -48.59 -72.29 -6.10
CA ALA A 21 -47.54 -71.85 -5.19
C ALA A 21 -46.61 -70.80 -5.83
N ILE A 22 -46.23 -71.00 -7.10
CA ILE A 22 -45.40 -70.04 -7.85
C ILE A 22 -46.16 -68.73 -8.09
N ALA A 23 -47.44 -68.79 -8.45
CA ALA A 23 -48.28 -67.60 -8.65
C ALA A 23 -48.45 -66.79 -7.35
N ILE A 24 -48.64 -67.46 -6.21
CA ILE A 24 -48.72 -66.82 -4.89
C ILE A 24 -47.39 -66.16 -4.53
N ALA A 25 -46.26 -66.85 -4.75
CA ALA A 25 -44.93 -66.29 -4.47
C ALA A 25 -44.67 -65.03 -5.33
N PHE A 26 -44.99 -65.07 -6.63
CA PHE A 26 -44.83 -63.93 -7.52
C PHE A 26 -45.76 -62.74 -7.18
N ALA A 27 -47.02 -63.02 -6.82
CA ALA A 27 -47.93 -61.97 -6.36
C ALA A 27 -47.45 -61.31 -5.05
N SER A 28 -46.87 -62.11 -4.13
CA SER A 28 -46.32 -61.58 -2.88
C SER A 28 -45.10 -60.68 -3.08
N THR A 29 -44.21 -61.01 -4.03
CA THR A 29 -43.05 -60.17 -4.34
C THR A 29 -43.46 -58.87 -5.02
N LEU A 30 -44.45 -58.90 -5.92
CA LEU A 30 -45.00 -57.69 -6.53
C LEU A 30 -45.62 -56.73 -5.50
N LEU A 31 -46.37 -57.24 -4.52
CA LEU A 31 -46.94 -56.42 -3.45
C LEU A 31 -45.87 -55.80 -2.53
N LEU A 32 -44.77 -56.50 -2.29
CA LEU A 32 -43.64 -55.96 -1.52
C LEU A 32 -42.90 -54.87 -2.28
N VAL A 33 -42.70 -55.04 -3.59
CA VAL A 33 -42.12 -54.02 -4.46
C VAL A 33 -43.02 -52.79 -4.53
N ASP A 34 -44.34 -52.96 -4.68
CA ASP A 34 -45.31 -51.87 -4.71
C ASP A 34 -45.31 -51.07 -3.39
N ARG A 35 -45.38 -51.77 -2.25
CA ARG A 35 -45.29 -51.10 -0.93
C ARG A 35 -43.97 -50.38 -0.73
N TYR A 36 -42.86 -50.98 -1.16
CA TYR A 36 -41.54 -50.35 -1.08
C TYR A 36 -41.46 -49.09 -1.96
N GLN A 37 -42.00 -49.14 -3.18
CA GLN A 37 -42.05 -47.99 -4.09
C GLN A 37 -42.93 -46.87 -3.55
N VAL A 38 -44.11 -47.20 -3.03
CA VAL A 38 -45.02 -46.24 -2.40
C VAL A 38 -44.37 -45.60 -1.16
N GLN A 39 -43.71 -46.40 -0.32
CA GLN A 39 -42.98 -45.87 0.85
C GLN A 39 -41.84 -44.93 0.44
N GLN A 40 -41.05 -45.30 -0.57
CA GLN A 40 -40.03 -44.45 -1.16
C GLN A 40 -40.61 -43.14 -1.70
N GLN A 41 -41.76 -43.19 -2.38
CA GLN A 41 -42.44 -41.99 -2.86
C GLN A 41 -42.88 -41.07 -1.73
N TYR A 42 -43.45 -41.60 -0.64
CA TYR A 42 -43.81 -40.79 0.52
C TYR A 42 -42.60 -40.10 1.16
N GLN A 43 -41.49 -40.82 1.34
CA GLN A 43 -40.25 -40.25 1.88
C GLN A 43 -39.69 -39.15 0.96
N ASN A 44 -39.68 -39.39 -0.35
CA ASN A 44 -39.21 -38.41 -1.33
C ASN A 44 -40.08 -37.13 -1.33
N GLN A 45 -41.41 -37.28 -1.21
CA GLN A 45 -42.34 -36.15 -1.11
C GLN A 45 -42.15 -35.37 0.19
N GLU A 46 -41.90 -36.06 1.30
CA GLU A 46 -41.61 -35.41 2.58
C GLU A 46 -40.34 -34.56 2.51
N PHE A 47 -39.26 -35.08 1.91
CA PHE A 47 -38.02 -34.31 1.71
C PHE A 47 -38.24 -33.03 0.91
N ILE A 48 -38.93 -33.12 -0.24
CA ILE A 48 -39.25 -31.94 -1.06
C ILE A 48 -40.15 -30.96 -0.30
N SER A 49 -41.13 -31.46 0.46
CA SER A 49 -41.97 -30.63 1.32
C SER A 49 -41.15 -29.86 2.36
N GLN A 50 -40.16 -30.49 2.99
CA GLN A 50 -39.28 -29.83 3.96
C GLN A 50 -38.39 -28.75 3.32
N ILE A 51 -37.85 -29.00 2.11
CA ILE A 51 -37.07 -27.99 1.37
C ILE A 51 -37.95 -26.79 1.02
N ASN A 52 -39.16 -27.04 0.52
CA ASN A 52 -40.14 -26.00 0.20
C ASN A 52 -40.57 -25.22 1.44
N ALA A 53 -40.76 -25.89 2.58
CA ALA A 53 -41.08 -25.22 3.84
C ALA A 53 -39.96 -24.26 4.27
N ALA A 54 -38.70 -24.66 4.14
CA ALA A 54 -37.55 -23.80 4.45
C ALA A 54 -37.47 -22.59 3.49
N TRP A 55 -37.71 -22.80 2.19
CA TRP A 55 -37.80 -21.73 1.20
C TRP A 55 -38.91 -20.72 1.52
N LEU A 56 -40.14 -21.19 1.78
CA LEU A 56 -41.28 -20.35 2.11
C LEU A 56 -41.10 -19.60 3.44
N ALA A 57 -40.34 -20.17 4.37
CA ALA A 57 -39.97 -19.52 5.62
C ALA A 57 -38.86 -18.45 5.44
N GLY A 58 -38.28 -18.31 4.25
CA GLY A 58 -37.13 -17.43 3.99
C GLY A 58 -35.81 -17.95 4.59
N ASN A 59 -35.78 -19.19 5.08
CA ASN A 59 -34.58 -19.82 5.62
C ASN A 59 -33.80 -20.52 4.49
N TYR A 60 -33.22 -19.70 3.61
CA TYR A 60 -32.56 -20.19 2.40
C TYR A 60 -31.34 -21.07 2.68
N GLN A 61 -30.63 -20.83 3.80
CA GLN A 61 -29.51 -21.69 4.19
C GLN A 61 -29.98 -23.09 4.58
N ASP A 62 -31.07 -23.20 5.35
CA ASP A 62 -31.66 -24.50 5.69
C ASP A 62 -32.22 -25.20 4.44
N CYS A 63 -32.82 -24.44 3.51
CA CYS A 63 -33.24 -24.97 2.21
C CYS A 63 -32.07 -25.63 1.46
N ILE A 64 -30.93 -24.94 1.32
CA ILE A 64 -29.74 -25.50 0.64
C ILE A 64 -29.24 -26.74 1.38
N ASN A 65 -29.12 -26.67 2.71
CA ASN A 65 -28.63 -27.77 3.52
C ASN A 65 -29.53 -29.01 3.40
N LYS A 66 -30.86 -28.84 3.35
CA LYS A 66 -31.83 -29.93 3.15
C LYS A 66 -31.78 -30.48 1.72
N ALA A 67 -31.65 -29.63 0.71
CA ALA A 67 -31.53 -30.05 -0.68
C ALA A 67 -30.27 -30.88 -0.94
N GLN A 68 -29.14 -30.51 -0.32
CA GLN A 68 -27.87 -31.24 -0.43
C GLN A 68 -27.87 -32.61 0.26
N GLN A 69 -28.82 -32.87 1.17
CA GLN A 69 -28.98 -34.18 1.81
C GLN A 69 -29.67 -35.21 0.91
N VAL A 70 -30.29 -34.77 -0.19
CA VAL A 70 -30.96 -35.67 -1.13
C VAL A 70 -29.93 -36.48 -1.90
N ALA A 71 -30.01 -37.81 -1.81
CA ALA A 71 -29.10 -38.71 -2.50
C ALA A 71 -29.15 -38.49 -4.03
N LEU A 72 -27.98 -38.50 -4.68
CA LEU A 72 -27.86 -38.23 -6.13
C LEU A 72 -28.68 -39.20 -7.00
N ASN A 73 -28.85 -40.45 -6.53
CA ASN A 73 -29.64 -41.49 -7.19
C ASN A 73 -31.14 -41.47 -6.83
N SER A 74 -31.58 -40.51 -6.00
CA SER A 74 -32.99 -40.36 -5.67
C SER A 74 -33.79 -39.86 -6.88
N PRO A 75 -35.03 -40.34 -7.10
CA PRO A 75 -35.91 -39.81 -8.14
C PRO A 75 -36.19 -38.29 -8.04
N VAL A 76 -36.00 -37.70 -6.86
CA VAL A 76 -36.22 -36.26 -6.61
C VAL A 76 -34.93 -35.44 -6.59
N SER A 77 -33.77 -36.03 -6.94
CA SER A 77 -32.48 -35.33 -6.87
C SER A 77 -32.42 -34.10 -7.77
N GLN A 78 -32.98 -34.17 -8.98
CA GLN A 78 -33.03 -33.04 -9.92
C GLN A 78 -33.88 -31.89 -9.37
N GLU A 79 -35.04 -32.21 -8.77
CA GLU A 79 -35.92 -31.20 -8.16
C GLU A 79 -35.26 -30.55 -6.94
N ALA A 80 -34.61 -31.35 -6.08
CA ALA A 80 -33.85 -30.84 -4.94
C ALA A 80 -32.70 -29.92 -5.39
N GLN A 81 -31.96 -30.28 -6.43
CA GLN A 81 -30.90 -29.44 -6.99
C GLN A 81 -31.44 -28.10 -7.52
N MET A 82 -32.57 -28.12 -8.23
CA MET A 82 -33.22 -26.91 -8.71
C MET A 82 -33.66 -26.00 -7.55
N LEU A 83 -34.27 -26.57 -6.51
CA LEU A 83 -34.64 -25.83 -5.30
C LEU A 83 -33.40 -25.25 -4.59
N SER A 84 -32.30 -26.00 -4.50
CA SER A 84 -31.04 -25.49 -3.95
C SER A 84 -30.53 -24.28 -4.74
N GLN A 85 -30.65 -24.30 -6.07
CA GLN A 85 -30.25 -23.17 -6.92
C GLN A 85 -31.14 -21.94 -6.68
N PHE A 86 -32.46 -22.12 -6.57
CA PHE A 86 -33.36 -21.01 -6.23
C PHE A 86 -33.06 -20.43 -4.84
N CYS A 87 -32.79 -21.28 -3.86
CA CYS A 87 -32.37 -20.86 -2.52
C CYS A 87 -31.07 -20.06 -2.54
N GLN A 88 -30.08 -20.49 -3.33
CA GLN A 88 -28.84 -19.72 -3.51
C GLN A 88 -29.06 -18.38 -4.21
N ASP A 89 -29.88 -18.34 -5.27
CA ASP A 89 -30.23 -17.10 -5.98
C ASP A 89 -30.85 -16.06 -5.02
N ALA A 90 -31.74 -16.50 -4.12
CA ALA A 90 -32.34 -15.62 -3.13
C ALA A 90 -31.32 -15.07 -2.12
N ILE A 91 -30.35 -15.88 -1.67
CA ILE A 91 -29.25 -15.42 -0.81
C ILE A 91 -28.39 -14.39 -1.53
N ASP A 92 -27.98 -14.67 -2.76
CA ASP A 92 -27.12 -13.78 -3.54
C ASP A 92 -27.82 -12.44 -3.83
N ARG A 93 -29.13 -12.48 -4.12
CA ARG A 93 -29.95 -11.27 -4.29
C ARG A 93 -30.01 -10.43 -3.03
N ALA A 94 -30.26 -11.05 -1.88
CA ALA A 94 -30.32 -10.36 -0.59
C ALA A 94 -28.95 -9.79 -0.18
N THR A 95 -27.88 -10.54 -0.49
CA THR A 95 -26.48 -10.14 -0.28
C THR A 95 -26.15 -8.91 -1.11
N LEU A 96 -26.48 -8.91 -2.41
CA LEU A 96 -26.26 -7.77 -3.29
C LEU A 96 -27.08 -6.55 -2.85
N ALA A 97 -28.34 -6.72 -2.45
CA ALA A 97 -29.17 -5.64 -1.93
C ALA A 97 -28.57 -5.02 -0.65
N SER A 98 -28.07 -5.86 0.26
CA SER A 98 -27.41 -5.42 1.49
C SER A 98 -26.09 -4.69 1.20
N ALA A 99 -25.31 -5.17 0.23
CA ALA A 99 -24.08 -4.51 -0.21
C ALA A 99 -24.38 -3.10 -0.76
N ARG A 100 -25.42 -2.98 -1.60
CA ARG A 100 -25.89 -1.69 -2.12
C ARG A 100 -26.34 -0.75 -1.01
N ALA A 101 -27.07 -1.25 -0.01
CA ALA A 101 -27.48 -0.46 1.14
C ALA A 101 -26.28 0.07 1.94
N LEU A 102 -25.22 -0.73 2.12
CA LEU A 102 -23.98 -0.28 2.74
C LEU A 102 -23.29 0.81 1.91
N ALA A 103 -23.28 0.67 0.58
CA ALA A 103 -22.71 1.68 -0.30
C ALA A 103 -23.47 3.02 -0.23
N THR A 104 -24.80 3.02 -0.04
CA THR A 104 -25.57 4.27 0.11
C THR A 104 -25.25 5.08 1.37
N VAL A 105 -24.61 4.46 2.36
CA VAL A 105 -24.15 5.12 3.60
C VAL A 105 -22.62 5.21 3.64
N ASP A 106 -21.98 5.26 2.46
CA ASP A 106 -20.54 5.38 2.25
C ASP A 106 -19.67 4.29 2.91
N GLN A 107 -20.25 3.13 3.25
CA GLN A 107 -19.51 1.98 3.77
C GLN A 107 -18.97 1.09 2.65
N LEU A 108 -18.24 1.70 1.71
CA LEU A 108 -17.84 1.09 0.44
C LEU A 108 -16.95 -0.15 0.64
N GLU A 109 -16.02 -0.15 1.58
CA GLU A 109 -15.16 -1.31 1.86
C GLU A 109 -15.99 -2.53 2.30
N ARG A 110 -17.00 -2.31 3.16
CA ARG A 110 -17.92 -3.36 3.61
C ARG A 110 -18.85 -3.81 2.47
N ALA A 111 -19.33 -2.87 1.66
CA ALA A 111 -20.16 -3.15 0.50
C ALA A 111 -19.42 -4.03 -0.51
N ILE A 112 -18.17 -3.69 -0.84
CA ILE A 112 -17.29 -4.47 -1.72
C ILE A 112 -17.04 -5.85 -1.13
N GLY A 113 -16.70 -5.95 0.15
CA GLY A 113 -16.48 -7.23 0.83
C GLY A 113 -17.71 -8.15 0.74
N LEU A 114 -18.91 -7.60 0.92
CA LEU A 114 -20.15 -8.36 0.85
C LEU A 114 -20.47 -8.78 -0.61
N ALA A 115 -20.38 -7.87 -1.58
CA ALA A 115 -20.58 -8.20 -2.99
C ALA A 115 -19.55 -9.21 -3.52
N THR A 116 -18.35 -9.23 -2.94
CA THR A 116 -17.28 -10.20 -3.26
C THR A 116 -17.66 -11.64 -2.89
N SER A 117 -18.55 -11.83 -1.93
CA SER A 117 -18.97 -13.16 -1.50
C SER A 117 -19.93 -13.86 -2.48
N ILE A 118 -20.48 -13.13 -3.46
CA ILE A 118 -21.36 -13.68 -4.48
C ILE A 118 -20.54 -14.55 -5.45
N SER A 119 -20.93 -15.81 -5.61
CA SER A 119 -20.23 -16.79 -6.45
C SER A 119 -20.19 -16.36 -7.91
N ALA A 120 -19.12 -16.74 -8.63
CA ALA A 120 -18.99 -16.52 -10.06
C ALA A 120 -20.08 -17.20 -10.90
N ASP A 121 -20.66 -18.29 -10.40
CA ASP A 121 -21.75 -19.03 -11.05
C ASP A 121 -23.14 -18.42 -10.77
N SER A 122 -23.22 -17.38 -9.94
CA SER A 122 -24.47 -16.71 -9.61
C SER A 122 -25.00 -15.88 -10.77
N ALA A 123 -26.32 -15.88 -10.98
CA ALA A 123 -26.98 -14.97 -11.91
C ALA A 123 -26.76 -13.49 -11.52
N HIS A 124 -26.41 -13.22 -10.25
CA HIS A 124 -26.14 -11.88 -9.73
C HIS A 124 -24.66 -11.47 -9.80
N PHE A 125 -23.76 -12.35 -10.25
CA PHE A 125 -22.32 -12.08 -10.28
C PHE A 125 -21.97 -10.87 -11.14
N ALA A 126 -22.54 -10.77 -12.35
CA ALA A 126 -22.25 -9.66 -13.26
C ALA A 126 -22.63 -8.29 -12.66
N ALA A 127 -23.79 -8.22 -12.00
CA ALA A 127 -24.23 -7.01 -11.32
C ALA A 127 -23.36 -6.68 -10.09
N ALA A 128 -23.02 -7.69 -9.29
CA ALA A 128 -22.12 -7.53 -8.15
C ALA A 128 -20.73 -7.04 -8.59
N HIS A 129 -20.18 -7.60 -9.67
CA HIS A 129 -18.89 -7.22 -10.21
C HIS A 129 -18.90 -5.77 -10.74
N GLN A 130 -19.95 -5.36 -11.45
CA GLN A 130 -20.12 -3.97 -11.90
C GLN A 130 -20.16 -2.98 -10.71
N ASP A 131 -20.88 -3.33 -9.65
CA ASP A 131 -20.95 -2.51 -8.43
C ASP A 131 -19.59 -2.43 -7.74
N ILE A 132 -18.86 -3.55 -7.65
CA ILE A 132 -17.50 -3.61 -7.08
C ILE A 132 -16.53 -2.72 -7.86
N GLU A 133 -16.55 -2.74 -9.20
CA GLU A 133 -15.72 -1.86 -10.02
C GLU A 133 -16.02 -0.38 -9.71
N THR A 134 -17.29 -0.02 -9.66
CA THR A 134 -17.74 1.36 -9.38
C THR A 134 -17.30 1.81 -7.98
N TRP A 135 -17.57 1.01 -6.95
CA TRP A 135 -17.22 1.36 -5.58
C TRP A 135 -15.70 1.38 -5.37
N SER A 136 -14.95 0.53 -6.06
CA SER A 136 -13.49 0.52 -5.97
C SER A 136 -12.88 1.82 -6.50
N VAL A 137 -13.46 2.43 -7.54
CA VAL A 137 -13.06 3.77 -8.01
C VAL A 137 -13.28 4.82 -6.92
N HIS A 138 -14.42 4.80 -6.22
CA HIS A 138 -14.68 5.73 -5.12
C HIS A 138 -13.77 5.53 -3.91
N VAL A 139 -13.46 4.27 -3.57
CA VAL A 139 -12.44 3.94 -2.55
C VAL A 139 -11.08 4.49 -2.96
N TRP A 140 -10.72 4.36 -4.24
CA TRP A 140 -9.47 4.92 -4.77
C TRP A 140 -9.44 6.44 -4.70
N GLU A 141 -10.53 7.13 -5.05
CA GLU A 141 -10.66 8.58 -4.89
C GLU A 141 -10.50 9.02 -3.42
N LEU A 142 -11.08 8.27 -2.48
CA LEU A 142 -10.94 8.52 -1.05
C LEU A 142 -9.48 8.35 -0.59
N ALA A 143 -8.81 7.29 -1.01
CA ALA A 143 -7.40 7.07 -0.72
C ALA A 143 -6.53 8.23 -1.25
N GLN A 144 -6.78 8.71 -2.47
CA GLN A 144 -6.08 9.86 -3.02
C GLN A 144 -6.30 11.14 -2.20
N ARG A 145 -7.52 11.38 -1.71
CA ARG A 145 -7.81 12.53 -0.83
C ARG A 145 -7.01 12.45 0.47
N TYR A 146 -6.90 11.27 1.07
CA TYR A 146 -6.07 11.06 2.26
C TYR A 146 -4.59 11.29 1.96
N TYR A 147 -4.09 10.78 0.83
CA TYR A 147 -2.70 10.98 0.44
C TYR A 147 -2.39 12.47 0.29
N TRP A 148 -3.19 13.21 -0.51
CA TRP A 148 -3.00 14.64 -0.76
C TRP A 148 -3.43 15.57 0.38
N SER A 149 -3.66 15.02 1.57
CA SER A 149 -3.99 15.80 2.75
C SER A 149 -2.79 16.62 3.23
N ALA A 150 -3.07 17.73 3.91
CA ALA A 150 -2.05 18.57 4.54
C ALA A 150 -1.59 18.02 5.91
N ILE A 151 -2.31 17.03 6.44
CA ILE A 151 -1.96 16.29 7.65
C ILE A 151 -1.43 14.90 7.28
N ASP A 152 -0.62 14.30 8.15
CA ASP A 152 -0.05 12.98 7.91
C ASP A 152 -1.16 11.90 7.91
N GLN A 153 -1.49 11.43 6.71
CA GLN A 153 -2.53 10.42 6.47
C GLN A 153 -2.06 9.36 5.49
N LEU A 154 -0.73 9.17 5.34
CA LEU A 154 -0.21 8.17 4.40
C LEU A 154 -0.73 6.77 4.73
N ASP A 155 -0.68 6.36 6.01
CA ASP A 155 -1.11 5.02 6.42
C ASP A 155 -2.60 4.78 6.12
N LEU A 156 -3.43 5.80 6.34
CA LEU A 156 -4.86 5.74 6.02
C LEU A 156 -5.08 5.64 4.51
N ALA A 157 -4.39 6.46 3.72
CA ALA A 157 -4.45 6.40 2.25
C ALA A 157 -4.06 5.03 1.71
N VAL A 158 -2.96 4.46 2.21
CA VAL A 158 -2.45 3.14 1.82
C VAL A 158 -3.43 2.03 2.23
N THR A 159 -3.95 2.09 3.45
CA THR A 159 -4.92 1.08 3.94
C THR A 159 -6.20 1.10 3.13
N THR A 160 -6.77 2.29 2.87
CA THR A 160 -7.96 2.45 2.04
C THR A 160 -7.71 2.00 0.60
N ALA A 161 -6.57 2.34 -0.02
CA ALA A 161 -6.24 1.86 -1.36
C ALA A 161 -6.07 0.33 -1.42
N ASN A 162 -5.53 -0.29 -0.37
CA ASN A 162 -5.30 -1.73 -0.31
C ASN A 162 -6.57 -2.56 -0.08
N SER A 163 -7.70 -1.93 0.26
CA SER A 163 -8.99 -2.61 0.38
C SER A 163 -9.61 -2.94 -0.99
N ILE A 164 -9.07 -2.37 -2.07
CA ILE A 164 -9.51 -2.63 -3.44
C ILE A 164 -9.19 -4.07 -3.85
N PRO A 165 -10.19 -4.89 -4.25
CA PRO A 165 -9.97 -6.30 -4.61
C PRO A 165 -9.08 -6.48 -5.84
N GLU A 166 -8.31 -7.56 -5.86
CA GLU A 166 -7.34 -7.86 -6.93
C GLU A 166 -7.98 -8.03 -8.31
N ARG A 167 -9.23 -8.50 -8.35
CA ARG A 167 -9.97 -8.71 -9.59
C ARG A 167 -10.52 -7.43 -10.23
N CYS A 168 -10.37 -6.28 -9.56
CA CYS A 168 -10.84 -5.02 -10.12
C CYS A 168 -9.91 -4.54 -11.23
N SER A 169 -10.47 -3.95 -12.27
CA SER A 169 -9.73 -3.41 -13.42
C SER A 169 -8.63 -2.41 -13.02
N ILE A 170 -8.85 -1.65 -11.94
CA ILE A 170 -7.92 -0.62 -11.44
C ILE A 170 -6.84 -1.14 -10.47
N TYR A 171 -6.91 -2.41 -10.03
CA TYR A 171 -6.06 -2.91 -8.95
C TYR A 171 -4.57 -2.70 -9.20
N LEU A 172 -4.07 -3.09 -10.38
CA LEU A 172 -2.65 -2.95 -10.71
C LEU A 172 -2.18 -1.49 -10.69
N THR A 173 -3.00 -0.59 -11.25
CA THR A 173 -2.73 0.86 -11.24
C THR A 173 -2.66 1.41 -9.81
N VAL A 174 -3.61 1.02 -8.96
CA VAL A 174 -3.63 1.41 -7.54
C VAL A 174 -2.37 0.94 -6.82
N ARG A 175 -1.98 -0.34 -7.00
CA ARG A 175 -0.80 -0.90 -6.33
C ARG A 175 0.50 -0.21 -6.75
N GLN A 176 0.63 0.13 -8.03
CA GLN A 176 1.75 0.91 -8.53
C GLN A 176 1.80 2.31 -7.91
N GLN A 177 0.64 2.98 -7.77
CA GLN A 177 0.59 4.31 -7.17
C GLN A 177 0.86 4.29 -5.68
N VAL A 178 0.33 3.31 -4.94
CA VAL A 178 0.66 3.11 -3.51
C VAL A 178 2.16 2.96 -3.30
N GLN A 179 2.84 2.16 -4.14
CA GLN A 179 4.30 2.02 -4.09
C GLN A 179 5.03 3.32 -4.45
N ALA A 180 4.50 4.13 -5.36
CA ALA A 180 5.07 5.43 -5.70
C ALA A 180 4.90 6.44 -4.54
N TRP A 181 3.75 6.44 -3.87
CA TRP A 181 3.47 7.26 -2.69
C TRP A 181 4.44 6.95 -1.56
N GLN A 182 4.60 5.67 -1.20
CA GLN A 182 5.52 5.24 -0.14
C GLN A 182 6.96 5.66 -0.43
N ARG A 183 7.46 5.42 -1.66
CA ARG A 183 8.81 5.83 -2.06
C ARG A 183 9.02 7.34 -2.03
N THR A 184 8.03 8.10 -2.48
CA THR A 184 8.08 9.58 -2.47
C THR A 184 8.10 10.07 -1.02
N TRP A 185 7.28 9.49 -0.16
CA TRP A 185 7.20 9.85 1.24
C TRP A 185 8.51 9.58 1.99
N GLU A 186 9.07 8.39 1.83
CA GLU A 186 10.37 8.02 2.41
C GLU A 186 11.49 8.95 1.91
N THR A 187 11.47 9.30 0.63
CA THR A 187 12.46 10.21 0.02
C THR A 187 12.33 11.63 0.57
N ASN A 188 11.13 12.18 0.63
CA ASN A 188 10.88 13.48 1.24
C ASN A 188 11.27 13.50 2.71
N GLN A 189 10.99 12.42 3.46
CA GLN A 189 11.36 12.33 4.86
C GLN A 189 12.89 12.33 5.05
N ARG A 190 13.63 11.65 4.17
CA ARG A 190 15.10 11.67 4.19
C ARG A 190 15.64 13.07 3.91
N HIS A 191 15.18 13.73 2.84
CA HIS A 191 15.60 15.09 2.49
C HIS A 191 15.25 16.10 3.58
N TRP A 192 14.04 16.04 4.14
CA TRP A 192 13.63 16.90 5.25
C TRP A 192 14.53 16.73 6.49
N ARG A 193 14.87 15.49 6.87
CA ARG A 193 15.78 15.21 7.99
C ARG A 193 17.21 15.69 7.69
N ALA A 194 17.71 15.45 6.48
CA ALA A 194 19.03 15.88 6.07
C ALA A 194 19.16 17.41 6.08
N ALA A 195 18.13 18.12 5.62
CA ALA A 195 18.05 19.57 5.71
C ALA A 195 18.09 20.07 7.16
N ASP A 196 17.31 19.48 8.06
CA ASP A 196 17.30 19.84 9.48
C ASP A 196 18.69 19.69 10.11
N ILE A 197 19.34 18.54 9.88
CA ILE A 197 20.72 18.29 10.35
C ILE A 197 21.70 19.30 9.76
N ALA A 198 21.62 19.60 8.46
CA ALA A 198 22.51 20.55 7.79
C ALA A 198 22.37 21.97 8.36
N ILE A 199 21.15 22.40 8.70
CA ILE A 199 20.89 23.66 9.40
C ILE A 199 21.57 23.67 10.79
N GLU A 200 21.47 22.58 11.54
CA GLU A 200 22.08 22.47 12.88
C GLU A 200 23.61 22.58 12.83
N ILE A 201 24.25 21.95 11.84
CA ILE A 201 25.72 22.02 11.67
C ILE A 201 26.21 23.24 10.89
N ASN A 202 25.30 24.18 10.55
CA ASN A 202 25.57 25.39 9.77
C ASN A 202 26.05 25.15 8.32
N ASP A 203 25.75 23.99 7.75
CA ASP A 203 25.92 23.72 6.33
C ASP A 203 24.68 24.21 5.55
N LEU A 204 24.59 25.52 5.36
CA LEU A 204 23.40 26.16 4.80
C LEU A 204 23.18 25.82 3.32
N GLU A 205 24.24 25.53 2.58
CA GLU A 205 24.18 25.15 1.17
C GLU A 205 23.60 23.73 1.00
N GLN A 206 24.09 22.78 1.81
CA GLN A 206 23.50 21.44 1.84
C GLN A 206 22.04 21.52 2.29
N ALA A 207 21.71 22.31 3.32
CA ALA A 207 20.35 22.47 3.78
C ALA A 207 19.40 22.96 2.67
N ALA A 208 19.81 23.99 1.92
CA ALA A 208 19.03 24.50 0.79
C ALA A 208 18.85 23.45 -0.31
N THR A 209 19.92 22.71 -0.61
CA THR A 209 19.91 21.62 -1.60
C THR A 209 18.92 20.53 -1.20
N GLU A 210 18.97 20.05 0.03
CA GLU A 210 18.07 19.01 0.54
C GLU A 210 16.61 19.47 0.52
N LEU A 211 16.31 20.71 0.95
CA LEU A 211 14.95 21.25 0.89
C LEU A 211 14.42 21.34 -0.56
N ALA A 212 15.27 21.64 -1.54
CA ALA A 212 14.89 21.68 -2.95
C ALA A 212 14.53 20.31 -3.54
N HIS A 213 15.01 19.22 -2.94
CA HIS A 213 14.69 17.84 -3.36
C HIS A 213 13.39 17.31 -2.75
N VAL A 214 12.79 18.00 -1.78
CA VAL A 214 11.48 17.61 -1.24
C VAL A 214 10.43 17.80 -2.33
N VAL A 215 9.85 16.70 -2.78
CA VAL A 215 8.80 16.69 -3.81
C VAL A 215 7.56 17.38 -3.26
N LYS A 216 6.97 18.28 -4.07
CA LYS A 216 5.78 19.06 -3.73
C LYS A 216 4.63 18.18 -3.26
N HIS A 217 4.11 18.50 -2.08
CA HIS A 217 2.99 17.79 -1.48
C HIS A 217 2.42 18.63 -0.32
N PRO A 218 1.10 18.76 -0.12
CA PRO A 218 0.52 19.65 0.89
C PRO A 218 1.06 19.44 2.31
N TYR A 219 1.16 18.18 2.77
CA TYR A 219 1.81 17.87 4.05
C TYR A 219 3.28 18.33 4.11
N TRP A 220 4.07 18.07 3.07
CA TRP A 220 5.49 18.41 3.06
C TRP A 220 5.71 19.91 2.96
N ASP A 221 4.88 20.64 2.21
CA ASP A 221 4.90 22.10 2.12
C ASP A 221 4.75 22.75 3.52
N MET A 222 3.87 22.20 4.36
CA MET A 222 3.73 22.65 5.76
C MET A 222 4.94 22.28 6.63
N ARG A 223 5.53 21.10 6.40
CA ARG A 223 6.67 20.60 7.19
C ARG A 223 7.99 21.32 6.87
N ILE A 224 8.20 21.76 5.63
CA ILE A 224 9.44 22.43 5.22
C ILE A 224 9.47 23.91 5.61
N LEU A 225 8.32 24.57 5.74
CA LEU A 225 8.22 26.02 6.00
C LEU A 225 9.08 26.48 7.21
N PRO A 226 8.99 25.89 8.41
CA PRO A 226 9.81 26.30 9.54
C PRO A 226 11.32 26.06 9.33
N LEU A 227 11.71 25.09 8.48
CA LEU A 227 13.12 24.90 8.13
C LEU A 227 13.61 25.99 7.19
N ILE A 228 12.79 26.42 6.23
CA ILE A 228 13.09 27.56 5.34
C ILE A 228 13.29 28.83 6.17
N GLU A 229 12.41 29.10 7.15
CA GLU A 229 12.53 30.26 8.04
C GLU A 229 13.82 30.22 8.86
N ARG A 230 14.16 29.06 9.46
CA ARG A 230 15.43 28.86 10.18
C ARG A 230 16.65 29.07 9.29
N LEU A 231 16.62 28.52 8.08
CA LEU A 231 17.68 28.67 7.09
C LEU A 231 17.90 30.15 6.73
N GLN A 232 16.81 30.87 6.42
CA GLN A 232 16.86 32.30 6.10
C GLN A 232 17.37 33.14 7.27
N ALA A 233 16.93 32.85 8.50
CA ALA A 233 17.40 33.56 9.69
C ALA A 233 18.92 33.38 9.90
N LYS A 234 19.44 32.15 9.76
CA LYS A 234 20.89 31.90 9.82
C LYS A 234 21.64 32.62 8.70
N GLN A 235 21.10 32.61 7.48
CA GLN A 235 21.72 33.30 6.35
C GLN A 235 21.83 34.82 6.61
N GLN A 236 20.77 35.45 7.11
CA GLN A 236 20.77 36.88 7.47
C GLN A 236 21.75 37.17 8.61
N GLN A 237 21.80 36.31 9.63
CA GLN A 237 22.76 36.42 10.73
C GLN A 237 24.21 36.41 10.22
N TYR A 238 24.57 35.48 9.34
CA TYR A 238 25.92 35.41 8.80
C TYR A 238 26.24 36.57 7.85
N GLN A 239 25.28 37.02 7.05
CA GLN A 239 25.46 38.23 6.23
C GLN A 239 25.76 39.45 7.10
N ALA A 240 25.02 39.65 8.20
CA ALA A 240 25.27 40.73 9.15
C ALA A 240 26.67 40.61 9.77
N LEU A 241 27.06 39.42 10.21
CA LEU A 241 28.39 39.17 10.78
C LEU A 241 29.52 39.48 9.80
N VAL A 242 29.39 39.09 8.53
CA VAL A 242 30.39 39.39 7.48
C VAL A 242 30.52 40.89 7.26
N MET A 243 29.41 41.64 7.20
CA MET A 243 29.44 43.10 7.08
C MET A 243 30.13 43.75 8.28
N GLU A 244 29.88 43.28 9.50
CA GLU A 244 30.57 43.77 10.69
C GLU A 244 32.09 43.51 10.64
N ILE A 245 32.51 42.30 10.25
CA ILE A 245 33.93 41.96 10.08
C ILE A 245 34.59 42.92 9.08
N GLN A 246 33.95 43.13 7.93
CA GLN A 246 34.45 44.04 6.89
C GLN A 246 34.57 45.48 7.41
N ARG A 247 33.58 45.96 8.18
CA ARG A 247 33.62 47.29 8.81
C ARG A 247 34.81 47.42 9.78
N HIS A 248 35.01 46.44 10.66
CA HIS A 248 36.15 46.45 11.60
C HIS A 248 37.50 46.38 10.86
N LEU A 249 37.58 45.60 9.78
CA LEU A 249 38.76 45.53 8.93
C LEU A 249 39.08 46.89 8.28
N GLN A 250 38.06 47.61 7.78
CA GLN A 250 38.21 48.95 7.21
C GLN A 250 38.64 49.99 8.25
N GLN A 251 38.17 49.86 9.50
CA GLN A 251 38.55 50.73 10.62
C GLN A 251 39.95 50.41 11.19
N GLY A 252 40.60 49.34 10.73
CA GLY A 252 41.92 48.92 11.22
C GLY A 252 41.88 48.25 12.60
N GLU A 253 40.70 47.82 13.05
CA GLU A 253 40.42 47.11 14.30
C GLU A 253 40.63 45.59 14.10
N LEU A 254 41.87 45.21 13.77
CA LEU A 254 42.21 43.87 13.26
C LEU A 254 41.92 42.74 14.26
N GLU A 255 42.14 42.97 15.55
CA GLU A 255 41.85 41.98 16.60
C GLU A 255 40.34 41.70 16.75
N VAL A 256 39.51 42.74 16.64
CA VAL A 256 38.05 42.60 16.67
C VAL A 256 37.56 41.84 15.44
N ALA A 257 38.11 42.16 14.26
CA ALA A 257 37.82 41.46 13.03
C ALA A 257 38.23 39.97 13.11
N ARG A 258 39.39 39.65 13.70
CA ARG A 258 39.89 38.28 13.91
C ARG A 258 38.94 37.49 14.81
N ASN A 259 38.58 38.05 15.97
CA ASN A 259 37.67 37.43 16.94
C ASN A 259 36.24 37.22 16.39
N LYS A 260 35.76 38.10 15.51
CA LYS A 260 34.47 37.90 14.82
C LYS A 260 34.58 36.87 13.70
N THR A 261 35.68 36.85 12.95
CA THR A 261 35.93 35.88 11.87
C THR A 261 35.95 34.44 12.39
N SER A 262 36.44 34.20 13.61
CA SER A 262 36.40 32.86 14.22
C SER A 262 34.99 32.34 14.54
N GLN A 263 33.98 33.21 14.56
CA GLN A 263 32.57 32.85 14.76
C GLN A 263 31.90 32.35 13.48
N LEU A 264 32.50 32.56 12.31
CA LEU A 264 31.98 31.99 11.06
C LEU A 264 32.17 30.46 11.03
N PRO A 265 31.21 29.71 10.46
CA PRO A 265 31.34 28.28 10.25
C PRO A 265 32.61 27.91 9.49
N LEU A 266 33.11 26.69 9.72
CA LEU A 266 34.28 26.14 9.05
C LEU A 266 33.95 25.41 7.75
N THR A 267 32.67 25.15 7.47
CA THR A 267 32.20 24.31 6.37
C THR A 267 31.46 25.13 5.30
N GLY A 268 31.40 24.57 4.09
CA GLY A 268 30.72 25.16 2.94
C GLY A 268 31.24 26.54 2.53
N ALA A 269 30.39 27.30 1.83
CA ALA A 269 30.71 28.66 1.37
C ALA A 269 31.10 29.63 2.52
N LEU A 270 30.58 29.42 3.74
CA LEU A 270 30.95 30.25 4.90
C LEU A 270 32.36 29.94 5.40
N GLY A 271 32.81 28.68 5.31
CA GLY A 271 34.19 28.28 5.57
C GLY A 271 35.17 28.94 4.60
N GLU A 272 34.83 28.98 3.31
CA GLU A 272 35.61 29.70 2.30
C GLU A 272 35.68 31.20 2.60
N LYS A 273 34.52 31.80 2.96
CA LYS A 273 34.47 33.22 3.31
C LYS A 273 35.29 33.55 4.56
N ARG A 274 35.28 32.65 5.55
CA ARG A 274 36.12 32.76 6.75
C ARG A 274 37.61 32.72 6.39
N ALA A 275 38.04 31.82 5.51
CA ALA A 275 39.42 31.74 5.07
C ALA A 275 39.86 33.02 4.32
N GLU A 276 39.00 33.55 3.44
CA GLU A 276 39.23 34.81 2.73
C GLU A 276 39.42 35.99 3.70
N LEU A 277 38.52 36.12 4.68
CA LEU A 277 38.57 37.19 5.67
C LEU A 277 39.81 37.07 6.58
N THR A 278 40.18 35.84 6.95
CA THR A 278 41.41 35.58 7.73
C THR A 278 42.64 36.04 6.96
N ALA A 279 42.77 35.65 5.69
CA ALA A 279 43.87 36.08 4.83
C ALA A 279 43.88 37.60 4.58
N ALA A 280 42.70 38.25 4.59
CA ALA A 280 42.61 39.71 4.50
C ALA A 280 43.13 40.40 5.77
N ILE A 281 42.80 39.87 6.94
CA ILE A 281 43.30 40.37 8.24
C ILE A 281 44.82 40.24 8.31
N ASP A 282 45.37 39.07 7.98
CA ASP A 282 46.82 38.83 8.06
C ASP A 282 47.61 39.76 7.11
N ARG A 283 47.08 40.02 5.91
CA ARG A 283 47.65 41.00 4.97
C ARG A 283 47.60 42.43 5.52
N ALA A 284 46.55 42.78 6.24
CA ALA A 284 46.42 44.10 6.86
C ALA A 284 47.39 44.27 8.04
N GLU A 285 47.61 43.23 8.86
CA GLU A 285 48.59 43.23 9.94
C GLU A 285 50.02 43.37 9.43
N ALA A 286 50.38 42.66 8.36
CA ALA A 286 51.71 42.76 7.75
C ALA A 286 52.02 44.18 7.28
N ARG A 287 51.03 44.92 6.77
CA ARG A 287 51.19 46.34 6.39
C ARG A 287 51.38 47.28 7.58
N LYS A 288 50.85 46.92 8.76
CA LYS A 288 50.93 47.71 9.99
C LYS A 288 52.26 47.55 10.73
N SER A 289 53.10 46.60 10.34
CA SER A 289 54.45 46.39 10.89
C SER A 289 55.52 46.95 9.94
N PRO A 290 55.77 48.29 9.92
CA PRO A 290 56.73 48.92 9.00
C PRO A 290 58.20 48.56 9.26
N ASN A 291 58.52 47.72 10.25
CA ASN A 291 59.89 47.34 10.59
C ASN A 291 60.36 46.00 10.01
N MET A 292 59.57 45.31 9.18
CA MET A 292 60.13 44.25 8.33
C MET A 292 60.54 44.84 6.98
N VAL A 293 61.83 45.18 6.87
CA VAL A 293 62.50 45.22 5.58
C VAL A 293 62.26 43.85 4.92
N PRO A 294 61.73 43.77 3.69
CA PRO A 294 61.54 42.50 3.01
C PRO A 294 62.87 41.73 3.00
N LEU A 295 62.87 40.44 3.34
CA LEU A 295 64.09 39.62 3.28
C LEU A 295 64.73 39.68 1.88
N GLU A 296 63.92 39.92 0.83
CA GLU A 296 64.40 40.15 -0.53
C GLU A 296 65.20 41.45 -0.71
N THR A 297 64.93 42.51 0.07
CA THR A 297 65.73 43.74 0.04
C THR A 297 67.04 43.57 0.82
N VAL A 298 67.05 42.76 1.88
CA VAL A 298 68.28 42.42 2.61
C VAL A 298 69.16 41.47 1.79
N VAL A 299 68.58 40.47 1.11
CA VAL A 299 69.31 39.55 0.22
C VAL A 299 69.82 40.28 -1.03
N GLY A 300 69.03 41.19 -1.62
CA GLY A 300 69.46 42.00 -2.76
C GLY A 300 70.61 42.97 -2.44
N VAL A 301 70.58 43.60 -1.26
CA VAL A 301 71.68 44.48 -0.79
C VAL A 301 72.92 43.66 -0.38
N LEU A 302 72.76 42.46 0.19
CA LEU A 302 73.89 41.57 0.51
C LEU A 302 74.54 40.95 -0.73
N LEU A 303 73.78 40.65 -1.78
CA LEU A 303 74.33 40.15 -3.06
C LEU A 303 75.07 41.25 -3.84
N LEU A 304 74.56 42.48 -3.84
CA LEU A 304 75.28 43.64 -4.41
C LEU A 304 76.58 43.96 -3.65
N PHE A 305 76.62 43.78 -2.33
CA PHE A 305 77.86 43.91 -1.56
C PHE A 305 78.87 42.79 -1.86
N PHE A 306 78.42 41.57 -2.16
CA PHE A 306 79.30 40.45 -2.50
C PHE A 306 79.95 40.61 -3.88
N GLU A 307 79.23 41.11 -4.89
CA GLU A 307 79.81 41.41 -6.21
C GLU A 307 80.82 42.57 -6.17
N ILE A 308 80.53 43.64 -5.42
CA ILE A 308 81.46 44.78 -5.28
C ILE A 308 82.75 44.38 -4.54
N LEU A 309 82.69 43.47 -3.56
CA LEU A 309 83.87 42.98 -2.85
C LEU A 309 84.75 42.05 -3.72
N ILE A 310 84.15 41.29 -4.65
CA ILE A 310 84.89 40.47 -5.62
C ILE A 310 85.60 41.36 -6.66
N GLU A 311 84.95 42.43 -7.12
CA GLU A 311 85.51 43.40 -8.08
C GLU A 311 86.70 44.20 -7.49
N ILE A 312 86.62 44.55 -6.20
CA ILE A 312 87.69 45.28 -5.49
C ILE A 312 88.87 44.36 -5.14
N GLY A 313 88.62 43.08 -4.85
CA GLY A 313 89.67 42.07 -4.64
C GLY A 313 90.48 41.77 -5.91
N ALA A 314 89.84 41.74 -7.08
CA ALA A 314 90.49 41.44 -8.35
C ALA A 314 91.41 42.56 -8.87
N ARG A 315 91.25 43.81 -8.41
CA ARG A 315 92.10 44.96 -8.81
C ARG A 315 93.36 45.15 -7.97
N ARG A 316 93.59 44.34 -6.93
CA ARG A 316 94.79 44.44 -6.06
C ARG A 316 95.90 43.44 -6.40
N VAL A 317 95.69 42.59 -7.41
CA VAL A 317 96.65 41.55 -7.87
C VAL A 317 97.03 41.75 -9.35
N ARG A 318 96.88 42.97 -9.88
CA ARG A 318 97.55 43.44 -11.10
C ARG A 318 98.24 44.76 -10.78
#